data_AF-A0AA96VW03-F1
#
_entry.id   AF-A0AA96VW03-F1
#
_cell.length_a   1.000
_cell.length_b   1.000
_cell.length_c   1.000
_cell.angle_alpha   90.00
_cell.angle_beta   90.00
_cell.angle_gamma   90.00
#
_symmetry.space_group_name_H-M   'P 1'
#
loop_
_entity.id
_entity.type
_entity.pdbx_description
1 polymer ?
#
loop_
_entity_poly.entity_id
_entity_poly.type
_entity_poly.pdbx_seq_one_letter_code
_entity_poly.pdbx_strand_id
1 'polypeptide(L)'
;MKRDEDPYRTTPPPWQGWPSAETRRRRWRIGLLVPLVGAAGCGLLFLLGMGALAALLIVSRMSVPIPDGEPLAMSTAEIRGSWVDEQGGRLTFEEDGTFTSNEVCGDFDDNDDDHFDDVASPAPGAGTWEHTMGTDVDTDSSVSTVRLTFAPDGTSAQYEARGTSRAPVLWTYISDPDSGELCVLERART
;
A
#
# COMPACT_ATOMS: atom_id res chain seq x y z
N MET A 1 -12.05 107.50 -22.36
CA MET A 1 -10.65 107.05 -22.23
C MET A 1 -10.67 105.52 -22.17
N LYS A 2 -10.60 104.86 -23.34
CA LYS A 2 -9.44 104.08 -23.84
C LYS A 2 -8.80 103.17 -22.79
N ARG A 3 -9.07 101.87 -23.01
CA ARG A 3 -8.56 100.66 -22.38
C ARG A 3 -7.16 100.43 -22.93
N ASP A 4 -6.15 100.50 -22.08
CA ASP A 4 -4.79 100.06 -22.42
C ASP A 4 -4.66 98.59 -22.03
N GLU A 5 -4.48 97.76 -23.06
CA GLU A 5 -4.15 96.35 -22.96
C GLU A 5 -2.66 96.22 -22.63
N ASP A 6 -2.35 95.45 -21.58
CA ASP A 6 -0.97 95.13 -21.22
C ASP A 6 -0.42 94.01 -22.14
N PRO A 7 0.66 94.26 -22.91
CA PRO A 7 1.19 93.33 -23.91
C PRO A 7 2.04 92.19 -23.33
N TYR A 8 2.16 92.03 -22.01
CA TYR A 8 2.90 90.91 -21.42
C TYR A 8 2.03 89.65 -21.29
N ARG A 9 1.66 89.09 -22.46
CA ARG A 9 1.29 87.68 -22.61
C ARG A 9 2.52 86.84 -22.25
N THR A 10 2.56 86.35 -21.02
CA THR A 10 3.57 85.43 -20.52
C THR A 10 3.49 84.12 -21.30
N THR A 11 4.42 83.93 -22.24
CA THR A 11 4.73 82.61 -22.80
C THR A 11 5.34 81.76 -21.67
N PRO A 12 4.79 80.57 -21.35
CA PRO A 12 5.39 79.70 -20.35
C PRO A 12 6.72 79.10 -20.88
N PRO A 13 7.71 78.85 -20.00
CA PRO A 13 9.03 78.35 -20.39
C PRO A 13 9.01 76.88 -20.85
N PRO A 14 9.98 76.45 -21.70
CA PRO A 14 9.94 75.21 -22.49
C PRO A 14 10.16 73.89 -21.73
N TRP A 15 10.05 73.87 -20.39
CA TRP A 15 10.37 72.70 -19.57
C TRP A 15 9.16 72.09 -18.84
N GLN A 16 7.93 72.51 -19.16
CA GLN A 16 6.70 71.87 -18.68
C GLN A 16 6.36 70.61 -19.50
N GLY A 17 7.27 69.66 -19.48
CA GLY A 17 7.08 68.29 -19.96
C GLY A 17 7.30 67.32 -18.81
N TRP A 18 6.48 67.39 -17.76
CA TRP A 18 6.42 66.36 -16.73
C TRP A 18 5.02 65.75 -16.71
N PRO A 19 4.90 64.41 -16.62
CA PRO A 19 3.64 63.71 -16.81
C PRO A 19 2.66 64.07 -15.68
N SER A 20 1.40 64.31 -16.03
CA SER A 20 0.36 64.68 -15.07
C SER A 20 0.20 63.63 -13.96
N ALA A 21 -0.24 64.06 -12.78
CA ALA A 21 -0.47 63.22 -11.60
C ALA A 21 -1.43 62.04 -11.85
N GLU A 22 -2.16 62.05 -12.97
CA GLU A 22 -3.06 60.97 -13.39
C GLU A 22 -2.30 59.72 -13.85
N THR A 23 -1.11 59.87 -14.43
CA THR A 23 -0.28 58.74 -14.86
C THR A 23 0.33 57.95 -13.69
N ARG A 24 0.41 58.55 -12.48
CA ARG A 24 0.97 57.89 -11.30
C ARG A 24 -0.03 56.98 -10.58
N ARG A 25 -1.33 57.31 -10.60
CA ARG A 25 -2.37 56.49 -9.94
C ARG A 25 -2.72 55.21 -10.69
N ARG A 26 -2.64 55.19 -12.03
CA ARG A 26 -2.93 54.00 -12.84
C ARG A 26 -1.88 52.90 -12.71
N ARG A 27 -0.60 53.25 -12.55
CA ARG A 27 0.50 52.28 -12.37
C ARG A 27 0.48 51.59 -11.00
N TRP A 28 -0.03 52.25 -9.96
CA TRP A 28 -0.10 51.65 -8.62
C TRP A 28 -1.20 50.59 -8.48
N ARG A 29 -2.27 50.66 -9.28
CA ARG A 29 -3.36 49.66 -9.24
C ARG A 29 -3.02 48.36 -9.98
N ILE A 30 -2.15 48.40 -10.98
CA ILE A 30 -1.74 47.21 -11.75
C ILE A 30 -0.58 46.47 -11.05
N GLY A 31 0.30 47.19 -10.34
CA GLY A 31 1.43 46.58 -9.61
C GLY A 31 1.06 45.76 -8.36
N LEU A 32 -0.17 45.88 -7.85
CA LEU A 32 -0.63 45.18 -6.64
C LEU A 32 -1.51 43.94 -6.93
N LEU A 33 -2.08 43.80 -8.13
CA LEU A 33 -2.96 42.67 -8.46
C LEU A 33 -2.21 41.46 -9.03
N VAL A 34 -1.05 41.66 -9.67
CA VAL A 34 -0.24 40.58 -10.24
C VAL A 34 0.43 39.66 -9.19
N PRO A 35 1.00 40.15 -8.05
CA PRO A 35 1.63 39.25 -7.08
C PRO A 35 0.61 38.45 -6.23
N LEU A 36 -0.61 38.95 -6.06
CA LEU A 36 -1.65 38.29 -5.26
C LEU A 36 -2.25 37.06 -5.98
N VAL A 37 -2.46 37.13 -7.29
CA VAL A 37 -2.98 35.99 -8.08
C VAL A 37 -1.91 34.91 -8.25
N GLY A 38 -0.63 35.29 -8.42
CA GLY A 38 0.48 34.33 -8.52
C GLY A 38 0.76 33.59 -7.20
N ALA A 39 0.70 34.27 -6.06
CA ALA A 39 0.88 33.65 -4.75
C ALA A 39 -0.28 32.71 -4.37
N ALA A 40 -1.52 33.08 -4.68
CA ALA A 40 -2.69 32.24 -4.45
C ALA A 40 -2.70 30.98 -5.34
N GLY A 41 -2.30 31.12 -6.62
CA GLY A 41 -2.18 29.99 -7.54
C GLY A 41 -1.07 29.00 -7.17
N CYS A 42 0.11 29.50 -6.78
CA CYS A 42 1.20 28.66 -6.28
C CYS A 42 0.84 27.97 -4.96
N GLY A 43 0.20 28.68 -4.02
CA GLY A 43 -0.23 28.09 -2.75
C GLY A 43 -1.24 26.96 -2.95
N LEU A 44 -2.19 27.12 -3.86
CA LEU A 44 -3.17 26.07 -4.18
C LEU A 44 -2.53 24.85 -4.85
N LEU A 45 -1.58 25.05 -5.77
CA LEU A 45 -0.85 23.95 -6.41
C LEU A 45 0.06 23.19 -5.43
N PHE A 46 0.72 23.89 -4.50
CA PHE A 46 1.49 23.25 -3.43
C PHE A 46 0.60 22.46 -2.48
N LEU A 47 -0.57 23.00 -2.09
CA LEU A 47 -1.52 22.29 -1.23
C LEU A 47 -2.13 21.07 -1.93
N LEU A 48 -2.45 21.17 -3.22
CA LEU A 48 -2.94 20.04 -4.02
C LEU A 48 -1.85 18.99 -4.25
N GLY A 49 -0.61 19.41 -4.52
CA GLY A 49 0.53 18.49 -4.69
C GLY A 49 0.90 17.77 -3.40
N MET A 50 0.97 18.49 -2.27
CA MET A 50 1.21 17.90 -0.94
C MET A 50 0.05 17.01 -0.49
N GLY A 51 -1.20 17.42 -0.75
CA GLY A 51 -2.38 16.63 -0.46
C GLY A 51 -2.43 15.34 -1.29
N ALA A 52 -2.10 15.40 -2.58
CA ALA A 52 -2.00 14.22 -3.43
C ALA A 52 -0.86 13.29 -3.00
N LEU A 53 0.30 13.82 -2.62
CA LEU A 53 1.42 13.03 -2.11
C LEU A 53 1.08 12.37 -0.77
N ALA A 54 0.45 13.10 0.16
CA ALA A 54 0.01 12.55 1.43
C ALA A 54 -1.07 11.47 1.24
N ALA A 55 -2.02 11.68 0.34
CA ALA A 55 -3.02 10.68 0.00
C ALA A 55 -2.38 9.43 -0.63
N LEU A 56 -1.40 9.58 -1.53
CA LEU A 56 -0.67 8.45 -2.11
C LEU A 56 0.14 7.68 -1.07
N LEU A 57 0.77 8.36 -0.10
CA LEU A 57 1.50 7.74 1.00
C LEU A 57 0.58 7.02 2.00
N ILE A 58 -0.64 7.52 2.20
CA ILE A 58 -1.65 6.85 3.03
C ILE A 58 -2.19 5.62 2.29
N VAL A 59 -2.51 5.73 1.00
CA VAL A 59 -3.01 4.60 0.21
C VAL A 59 -1.94 3.52 0.03
N SER A 60 -0.66 3.89 -0.12
CA SER A 60 0.43 2.92 -0.28
C SER A 60 0.76 2.12 0.98
N ARG A 61 0.25 2.52 2.15
CA ARG A 61 0.47 1.84 3.44
C ARG A 61 -0.70 0.96 3.89
N MET A 62 -1.79 0.93 3.13
CA MET A 62 -3.04 0.28 3.55
C MET A 62 -3.41 -0.97 2.74
N SER A 63 -2.50 -1.51 1.93
CA SER A 63 -2.80 -2.71 1.16
C SER A 63 -1.61 -3.64 1.22
N VAL A 64 -1.46 -4.30 2.37
CA VAL A 64 -0.68 -5.52 2.43
C VAL A 64 -1.36 -6.54 1.49
N PRO A 65 -0.64 -7.11 0.53
CA PRO A 65 -1.25 -8.01 -0.44
C PRO A 65 -1.77 -9.26 0.27
N ILE A 66 -3.00 -9.66 -0.05
CA ILE A 66 -3.59 -10.93 0.36
C ILE A 66 -4.03 -11.67 -0.90
N PRO A 67 -4.00 -13.01 -0.94
CA PRO A 67 -4.51 -13.76 -2.09
C PRO A 67 -5.98 -13.46 -2.34
N ASP A 68 -6.42 -13.51 -3.60
CA ASP A 68 -7.84 -13.27 -3.92
C ASP A 68 -8.78 -14.27 -3.22
N GLY A 69 -10.00 -13.81 -2.92
CA GLY A 69 -11.05 -14.62 -2.31
C GLY A 69 -11.47 -14.15 -0.92
N GLU A 70 -12.38 -14.89 -0.29
CA GLU A 70 -12.82 -14.61 1.09
C GLU A 70 -12.20 -15.64 2.04
N PRO A 71 -12.03 -15.32 3.34
CA PRO A 71 -11.67 -16.32 4.35
C PRO A 71 -12.58 -17.54 4.25
N LEU A 72 -11.99 -18.73 4.29
CA LEU A 72 -12.69 -19.96 3.96
C LEU A 72 -12.63 -20.94 5.13
N ALA A 73 -13.80 -21.27 5.68
CA ALA A 73 -13.94 -22.41 6.56
C ALA A 73 -13.99 -23.71 5.75
N MET A 74 -13.15 -24.67 6.11
CA MET A 74 -13.01 -25.97 5.49
C MET A 74 -13.08 -27.07 6.55
N SER A 75 -13.60 -28.22 6.19
CA SER A 75 -13.47 -29.42 7.02
C SER A 75 -12.05 -30.01 6.92
N THR A 76 -11.64 -30.79 7.91
CA THR A 76 -10.38 -31.56 7.88
C THR A 76 -10.28 -32.42 6.62
N ALA A 77 -11.39 -33.00 6.14
CA ALA A 77 -11.44 -33.78 4.92
C ALA A 77 -11.17 -32.94 3.65
N GLU A 78 -11.61 -31.68 3.63
CA GLU A 78 -11.37 -30.75 2.53
C GLU A 78 -9.95 -30.17 2.54
N ILE A 79 -9.23 -30.22 3.66
CA ILE A 79 -7.81 -29.83 3.73
C ILE A 79 -6.88 -30.96 3.24
N ARG A 80 -7.24 -32.22 3.51
CA ARG A 80 -6.45 -33.41 3.14
C ARG A 80 -6.08 -33.48 1.65
N GLY A 81 -4.96 -34.12 1.34
CA GLY A 81 -4.44 -34.31 -0.02
C GLY A 81 -3.31 -33.36 -0.35
N SER A 82 -2.96 -33.29 -1.64
CA SER A 82 -1.79 -32.52 -2.10
C SER A 82 -2.12 -31.09 -2.48
N TRP A 83 -1.19 -30.21 -2.13
CA TRP A 83 -1.13 -28.79 -2.42
C TRP A 83 0.21 -28.47 -3.07
N VAL A 84 0.23 -27.45 -3.92
CA VAL A 84 1.40 -27.06 -4.70
C VAL A 84 1.55 -25.54 -4.68
N ASP A 85 2.75 -25.05 -4.46
CA ASP A 85 3.06 -23.63 -4.61
C ASP A 85 3.35 -23.25 -6.06
N GLU A 86 3.56 -21.96 -6.32
CA GLU A 86 3.86 -21.46 -7.67
C GLU A 86 5.20 -21.96 -8.23
N GLN A 87 6.15 -22.35 -7.39
CA GLN A 87 7.47 -22.84 -7.79
C GLN A 87 7.49 -24.36 -7.99
N GLY A 88 6.40 -25.06 -7.67
CA GLY A 88 6.24 -26.50 -7.80
C GLY A 88 6.59 -27.29 -6.53
N GLY A 89 6.89 -26.61 -5.43
CA GLY A 89 6.98 -27.19 -4.11
C GLY A 89 5.65 -27.80 -3.69
N ARG A 90 5.70 -28.86 -2.88
CA ARG A 90 4.55 -29.72 -2.61
C ARG A 90 4.37 -29.95 -1.13
N LEU A 91 3.12 -29.95 -0.70
CA LEU A 91 2.67 -30.30 0.64
C LEU A 91 1.52 -31.30 0.53
N THR A 92 1.61 -32.43 1.21
CA THR A 92 0.55 -33.46 1.20
C THR A 92 0.13 -33.78 2.61
N PHE A 93 -1.16 -33.57 2.89
CA PHE A 93 -1.80 -33.87 4.17
C PHE A 93 -2.45 -35.25 4.13
N GLU A 94 -1.98 -36.14 4.99
CA GLU A 94 -2.50 -37.50 5.12
C GLU A 94 -3.68 -37.57 6.10
N GLU A 95 -4.44 -38.67 6.00
CA GLU A 95 -5.62 -38.89 6.85
C GLU A 95 -5.28 -39.10 8.33
N ASP A 96 -4.11 -39.65 8.61
CA ASP A 96 -3.65 -39.99 9.96
C ASP A 96 -3.08 -38.80 10.76
N GLY A 97 -3.17 -37.58 10.21
CA GLY A 97 -2.64 -36.37 10.85
C GLY A 97 -1.16 -36.14 10.58
N THR A 98 -0.54 -36.90 9.66
CA THR A 98 0.82 -36.65 9.19
C THR A 98 0.83 -35.86 7.88
N PHE A 99 1.97 -35.24 7.57
CA PHE A 99 2.19 -34.60 6.27
C PHE A 99 3.56 -34.95 5.72
N THR A 100 3.70 -34.81 4.40
CA THR A 100 4.98 -34.77 3.71
C THR A 100 5.09 -33.49 2.90
N SER A 101 6.30 -33.00 2.74
CA SER A 101 6.59 -31.80 1.97
C SER A 101 7.90 -31.94 1.19
N ASN A 102 7.99 -31.22 0.09
CA ASN A 102 9.21 -31.09 -0.68
C ASN A 102 9.29 -29.68 -1.24
N GLU A 103 10.26 -28.90 -0.75
CA GLU A 103 10.55 -27.54 -1.22
C GLU A 103 9.31 -26.62 -1.22
N VAL A 104 8.37 -26.83 -0.27
CA VAL A 104 7.18 -25.98 -0.18
C VAL A 104 7.55 -24.61 0.34
N CYS A 105 7.02 -23.54 -0.27
CA CYS A 105 7.09 -22.20 0.31
C CYS A 105 6.43 -22.15 1.69
N GLY A 106 6.76 -21.16 2.51
CA GLY A 106 6.14 -20.96 3.81
C GLY A 106 6.97 -20.05 4.69
N ASP A 107 6.36 -19.63 5.79
CA ASP A 107 7.05 -18.97 6.89
C ASP A 107 7.33 -20.01 7.96
N PHE A 108 8.61 -20.30 8.17
CA PHE A 108 9.06 -21.38 9.04
C PHE A 108 9.71 -20.79 10.29
N ASP A 109 9.35 -21.35 11.44
CA ASP A 109 9.87 -20.97 12.76
C ASP A 109 10.51 -22.24 13.38
N ASP A 110 11.79 -22.19 13.74
CA ASP A 110 12.53 -23.32 14.33
C ASP A 110 12.34 -23.47 15.85
N ASN A 111 11.45 -22.67 16.44
CA ASN A 111 11.17 -22.53 17.87
C ASN A 111 12.32 -21.95 18.71
N ASP A 112 13.32 -21.34 18.10
CA ASP A 112 14.28 -20.53 18.83
C ASP A 112 13.69 -19.12 19.10
N ASP A 113 14.08 -18.49 20.22
CA ASP A 113 13.46 -17.23 20.71
C ASP A 113 13.79 -16.00 19.83
N ASP A 114 14.54 -16.18 18.74
CA ASP A 114 14.88 -15.18 17.73
C ASP A 114 13.98 -15.31 16.49
N HIS A 115 12.78 -14.75 16.59
CA HIS A 115 11.77 -14.60 15.52
C HIS A 115 12.22 -13.75 14.30
N PHE A 116 13.51 -13.66 14.01
CA PHE A 116 14.08 -12.83 12.95
C PHE A 116 14.92 -13.61 11.93
N ASP A 117 15.13 -14.91 12.14
CA ASP A 117 15.90 -15.74 11.23
C ASP A 117 14.97 -16.37 10.19
N ASP A 118 15.25 -16.12 8.91
CA ASP A 118 14.54 -16.78 7.81
C ASP A 118 14.91 -18.28 7.81
N VAL A 119 14.03 -19.12 8.35
CA VAL A 119 14.23 -20.57 8.37
C VAL A 119 13.82 -21.17 7.03
N ALA A 120 14.73 -21.92 6.42
CA ALA A 120 14.42 -22.61 5.17
C ALA A 120 13.47 -23.80 5.41
N SER A 121 12.55 -24.01 4.46
CA SER A 121 11.67 -25.19 4.40
C SER A 121 12.48 -26.49 4.51
N PRO A 122 12.14 -27.40 5.44
CA PRO A 122 12.73 -28.73 5.46
C PRO A 122 12.41 -29.48 4.16
N ALA A 123 13.45 -29.86 3.40
CA ALA A 123 13.30 -30.45 2.06
C ALA A 123 14.20 -31.70 1.88
N PRO A 124 13.62 -32.93 1.81
CA PRO A 124 12.22 -33.24 2.07
C PRO A 124 11.87 -33.07 3.56
N GLY A 125 10.64 -32.69 3.86
CA GLY A 125 10.14 -32.49 5.21
C GLY A 125 8.96 -33.40 5.52
N ALA A 126 8.80 -33.79 6.77
CA ALA A 126 7.65 -34.57 7.24
C ALA A 126 7.35 -34.24 8.70
N GLY A 127 6.12 -34.51 9.12
CA GLY A 127 5.71 -34.22 10.49
C GLY A 127 4.21 -34.44 10.72
N THR A 128 3.67 -33.73 11.70
CA THR A 128 2.24 -33.75 12.02
C THR A 128 1.60 -32.42 11.68
N TRP A 129 0.30 -32.45 11.38
CA TRP A 129 -0.48 -31.24 11.15
C TRP A 129 -1.73 -31.22 12.01
N GLU A 130 -2.15 -30.01 12.35
CA GLU A 130 -3.37 -29.73 13.08
C GLU A 130 -4.25 -28.77 12.27
N HIS A 131 -5.56 -28.94 12.38
CA HIS A 131 -6.53 -28.03 11.79
C HIS A 131 -7.42 -27.46 12.87
N THR A 132 -7.51 -26.13 12.88
CA THR A 132 -8.39 -25.37 13.76
C THR A 132 -9.29 -24.46 12.94
N MET A 133 -10.45 -24.14 13.49
CA MET A 133 -11.31 -23.08 12.96
C MET A 133 -11.19 -21.87 13.88
N GLY A 134 -11.00 -20.70 13.27
CA GLY A 134 -10.94 -19.42 13.94
C GLY A 134 -11.89 -18.41 13.30
N THR A 135 -11.64 -17.15 13.65
CA THR A 135 -12.31 -16.00 13.04
C THR A 135 -11.22 -15.10 12.48
N ASP A 136 -11.36 -14.75 11.21
CA ASP A 136 -10.51 -13.76 10.53
C ASP A 136 -10.68 -12.40 11.22
N VAL A 137 -9.56 -11.77 11.56
CA VAL A 137 -9.54 -10.58 12.42
C VAL A 137 -10.08 -9.33 11.73
N ASP A 138 -10.04 -9.29 10.40
CA ASP A 138 -10.41 -8.12 9.61
C ASP A 138 -11.88 -8.17 9.17
N THR A 139 -12.41 -9.37 8.94
CA THR A 139 -13.74 -9.59 8.35
C THR A 139 -14.75 -10.23 9.29
N ASP A 140 -14.34 -10.67 10.48
CA ASP A 140 -15.14 -11.48 11.42
C ASP A 140 -15.68 -12.79 10.80
N SER A 141 -15.10 -13.23 9.67
CA SER A 141 -15.53 -14.44 8.95
C SER A 141 -14.85 -15.69 9.50
N SER A 142 -15.51 -16.85 9.44
CA SER A 142 -14.87 -18.11 9.85
C SER A 142 -13.76 -18.51 8.89
N VAL A 143 -12.58 -18.85 9.43
CA VAL A 143 -11.39 -19.24 8.67
C VAL A 143 -10.83 -20.56 9.19
N SER A 144 -10.34 -21.41 8.30
CA SER A 144 -9.57 -22.60 8.66
C SER A 144 -8.08 -22.28 8.70
N THR A 145 -7.42 -22.70 9.78
CA THR A 145 -5.98 -22.57 9.96
C THR A 145 -5.37 -23.96 10.06
N VAL A 146 -4.26 -24.17 9.35
CA VAL A 146 -3.49 -25.41 9.35
C VAL A 146 -2.13 -25.13 9.95
N ARG A 147 -1.77 -25.82 11.04
CA ARG A 147 -0.45 -25.72 11.67
C ARG A 147 0.35 -26.97 11.36
N LEU A 148 1.56 -26.81 10.84
CA LEU A 148 2.54 -27.86 10.62
C LEU A 148 3.52 -27.90 11.79
N THR A 149 3.91 -29.10 12.19
CA THR A 149 5.07 -29.34 13.06
C THR A 149 5.94 -30.38 12.40
N PHE A 150 7.11 -29.97 11.91
CA PHE A 150 8.11 -30.83 11.30
C PHE A 150 8.82 -31.66 12.37
N ALA A 151 9.27 -32.85 11.97
CA ALA A 151 10.06 -33.73 12.81
C ALA A 151 11.41 -34.05 12.14
N PRO A 152 12.49 -34.19 12.91
CA PRO A 152 12.55 -34.21 14.38
C PRO A 152 12.86 -32.85 15.04
N ASP A 153 13.15 -31.82 14.25
CA ASP A 153 13.60 -30.49 14.70
C ASP A 153 12.49 -29.67 15.37
N GLY A 154 11.23 -29.94 15.04
CA GLY A 154 10.09 -29.24 15.62
C GLY A 154 9.74 -27.95 14.87
N THR A 155 10.47 -27.60 13.80
CA THR A 155 10.18 -26.44 12.96
C THR A 155 8.69 -26.40 12.63
N SER A 156 8.08 -25.23 12.63
CA SER A 156 6.64 -25.09 12.45
C SER A 156 6.33 -24.09 11.35
N ALA A 157 5.16 -24.25 10.74
CA ALA A 157 4.62 -23.33 9.75
C ALA A 157 3.10 -23.27 9.91
N GLN A 158 2.48 -22.20 9.45
CA GLN A 158 1.04 -22.03 9.49
C GLN A 158 0.51 -21.56 8.15
N TYR A 159 -0.69 -22.02 7.79
CA TYR A 159 -1.43 -21.54 6.64
C TYR A 159 -2.87 -21.27 7.01
N GLU A 160 -3.46 -20.25 6.39
CA GLU A 160 -4.88 -19.97 6.45
C GLU A 160 -5.56 -20.34 5.12
N ALA A 161 -6.83 -20.72 5.20
CA ALA A 161 -7.62 -21.05 4.02
C ALA A 161 -8.38 -19.83 3.50
N ARG A 162 -8.31 -19.63 2.17
CA ARG A 162 -9.06 -18.59 1.47
C ARG A 162 -9.66 -19.12 0.17
N GLY A 163 -10.52 -18.32 -0.46
CA GLY A 163 -11.02 -18.58 -1.80
C GLY A 163 -12.46 -19.08 -1.78
N THR A 164 -12.72 -20.16 -2.53
CA THR A 164 -14.04 -20.80 -2.56
C THR A 164 -13.89 -22.30 -2.39
N SER A 165 -14.97 -23.01 -2.04
CA SER A 165 -14.93 -24.48 -1.97
C SER A 165 -14.52 -25.18 -3.27
N ARG A 166 -14.59 -24.49 -4.43
CA ARG A 166 -14.17 -25.03 -5.74
C ARG A 166 -12.74 -24.67 -6.13
N ALA A 167 -12.20 -23.62 -5.54
CA ALA A 167 -10.85 -23.14 -5.77
C ALA A 167 -10.32 -22.61 -4.42
N PRO A 168 -10.08 -23.50 -3.44
CA PRO A 168 -9.50 -23.11 -2.19
C PRO A 168 -8.00 -22.91 -2.36
N VAL A 169 -7.43 -22.00 -1.58
CA VAL A 169 -5.98 -21.84 -1.42
C VAL A 169 -5.63 -21.92 0.07
N LEU A 170 -4.44 -22.43 0.36
CA LEU A 170 -3.79 -22.26 1.66
C LEU A 170 -2.71 -21.20 1.50
N TRP A 171 -2.57 -20.28 2.45
CA TRP A 171 -1.64 -19.18 2.29
C TRP A 171 -1.04 -18.71 3.61
N THR A 172 0.11 -18.04 3.52
CA THR A 172 0.74 -17.29 4.61
C THR A 172 1.58 -16.15 4.04
N TYR A 173 1.87 -15.13 4.84
CA TYR A 173 2.98 -14.24 4.56
C TYR A 173 4.29 -14.99 4.70
N ILE A 174 5.31 -14.59 3.94
CA ILE A 174 6.70 -15.01 4.15
C ILE A 174 7.40 -13.85 4.86
N SER A 175 8.03 -14.13 6.00
CA SER A 175 8.70 -13.11 6.82
C SER A 175 7.71 -11.99 7.26
N ASP A 176 8.15 -10.73 7.30
CA ASP A 176 7.30 -9.59 7.72
C ASP A 176 6.19 -9.29 6.70
N PRO A 177 4.91 -9.20 7.11
CA PRO A 177 3.80 -8.81 6.23
C PRO A 177 4.02 -7.51 5.45
N ASP A 178 4.79 -6.55 5.99
CA ASP A 178 5.13 -5.30 5.30
C ASP A 178 5.96 -5.52 4.02
N SER A 179 6.61 -6.68 3.87
CA SER A 179 7.31 -7.08 2.64
C SER A 179 6.34 -7.34 1.49
N GLY A 180 5.12 -7.77 1.81
CA GLY A 180 4.11 -8.21 0.86
C GLY A 180 4.43 -9.52 0.14
N GLU A 181 5.39 -10.29 0.65
CA GLU A 181 5.71 -11.61 0.11
C GLU A 181 4.70 -12.66 0.64
N LEU A 182 4.18 -13.49 -0.28
CA LEU A 182 3.13 -14.45 0.00
C LEU A 182 3.56 -15.84 -0.42
N CYS A 183 3.33 -16.81 0.45
CA CYS A 183 3.26 -18.20 0.07
C CYS A 183 1.80 -18.56 -0.20
N VAL A 184 1.50 -19.07 -1.39
CA VAL A 184 0.16 -19.52 -1.77
C VAL A 184 0.24 -20.94 -2.32
N LEU A 185 -0.54 -21.84 -1.73
CA LEU A 185 -0.65 -23.22 -2.13
C LEU A 185 -2.01 -23.46 -2.77
N GLU A 186 -2.00 -23.92 -4.01
CA GLU A 186 -3.19 -24.37 -4.72
C GLU A 186 -3.40 -25.87 -4.55
N ARG A 187 -4.64 -26.32 -4.67
CA ARG A 187 -4.95 -27.75 -4.80
C ARG A 187 -4.17 -28.34 -5.98
N ALA A 188 -3.37 -29.38 -5.71
CA ALA A 188 -2.69 -30.11 -6.77
C ALA A 188 -3.73 -30.77 -7.68
N ARG A 189 -3.62 -30.54 -9.00
CA ARG A 189 -4.45 -31.24 -9.98
C ARG A 189 -4.06 -32.72 -9.98
N THR A 190 -5.03 -33.58 -9.77
CA THR A 190 -4.89 -35.04 -9.89
C THR A 190 -4.92 -35.50 -11.34
#